data_AF-A0A7K4M554-F1
#
_entry.id   AF-A0A7K4M554-F1
#
_cell.length_a   1.000
_cell.length_b   1.000
_cell.length_c   1.000
_cell.angle_alpha   90.00
_cell.angle_beta   90.00
_cell.angle_gamma   90.00
#
_symmetry.space_group_name_H-M   'P 1'
#
loop_
_entity.id
_entity.type
_entity.pdbx_description
1 polymer ?
#
loop_
_entity_poly.entity_id
_entity_poly.type
_entity_poly.pdbx_seq_one_letter_code
_entity_poly.pdbx_strand_id
1 'polypeptide(L)'
;LKSSEKCCIIHHLFNFYVDKVFKHCTTEDSYVNRKISSIANSFLSIKRSLAQCHNQNTCKCGQESTEKFEQVLANYKGLNVTSAAMKSLGELDILLDWMEKSH
;
A
#
# COMPACT_ATOMS: atom_id res chain seq x y z
N LEU A 1 -16.27 3.77 -2.65
CA LEU A 1 -15.67 4.18 -1.36
C LEU A 1 -16.20 5.53 -0.93
N LYS A 2 -16.89 5.58 0.20
CA LYS A 2 -17.27 6.84 0.85
C LYS A 2 -16.03 7.70 1.13
N SER A 3 -16.14 9.01 0.97
CA SER A 3 -15.02 9.95 1.18
C SER A 3 -14.40 9.79 2.58
N SER A 4 -15.23 9.57 3.60
CA SER A 4 -14.78 9.35 4.99
C SER A 4 -13.94 8.09 5.19
N GLU A 5 -14.07 7.09 4.31
CA GLU A 5 -13.38 5.80 4.42
C GLU A 5 -12.11 5.73 3.54
N LYS A 6 -11.88 6.73 2.67
CA LYS A 6 -10.69 6.78 1.80
C LYS A 6 -9.39 6.76 2.60
N CYS A 7 -9.31 7.52 3.70
CA CYS A 7 -8.15 7.52 4.58
C CYS A 7 -7.81 6.10 5.08
N CYS A 8 -8.83 5.33 5.46
CA CYS A 8 -8.63 4.00 6.05
C CYS A 8 -8.04 3.03 5.03
N ILE A 9 -8.60 2.99 3.82
CA ILE A 9 -8.06 2.12 2.78
C ILE A 9 -6.66 2.54 2.33
N ILE A 10 -6.36 3.85 2.23
CA ILE A 10 -5.00 4.33 1.96
C ILE A 10 -4.05 3.85 3.07
N HIS A 11 -4.42 4.02 4.34
CA HIS A 11 -3.61 3.54 5.47
C HIS A 11 -3.33 2.03 5.38
N HIS A 12 -4.34 1.22 5.07
CA HIS A 12 -4.16 -0.23 4.88
C HIS A 12 -3.26 -0.57 3.69
N LEU A 13 -3.41 0.11 2.56
CA LEU A 13 -2.58 -0.10 1.39
C LEU A 13 -1.12 0.26 1.66
N PHE A 14 -0.84 1.40 2.30
CA PHE A 14 0.54 1.78 2.64
C PHE A 14 1.19 0.81 3.63
N ASN A 15 0.44 0.33 4.63
CA ASN A 15 0.91 -0.75 5.52
C ASN A 15 1.23 -2.02 4.74
N PHE A 16 0.35 -2.43 3.84
CA PHE A 16 0.54 -3.59 2.98
C PHE A 16 1.79 -3.46 2.10
N TYR A 17 1.98 -2.32 1.42
CA TYR A 17 3.14 -2.12 0.56
C TYR A 17 4.46 -2.16 1.35
N VAL A 18 4.52 -1.50 2.50
CA VAL A 18 5.72 -1.48 3.35
C VAL A 18 6.01 -2.85 3.97
N ASP A 19 5.00 -3.50 4.54
CA ASP A 19 5.21 -4.68 5.39
C ASP A 19 5.21 -5.99 4.59
N LYS A 20 4.60 -6.01 3.40
CA LYS A 20 4.43 -7.22 2.56
C LYS A 20 5.06 -7.10 1.18
N VAL A 21 4.89 -5.98 0.48
CA VAL A 21 5.37 -5.85 -0.91
C VAL A 21 6.87 -5.59 -0.94
N PHE A 22 7.34 -4.42 -0.48
CA PHE A 22 8.74 -4.03 -0.62
C PHE A 22 9.72 -5.00 0.05
N LYS A 23 9.30 -5.64 1.16
CA LYS A 23 10.09 -6.66 1.86
C LYS A 23 10.47 -7.87 0.98
N HIS A 24 9.66 -8.19 -0.03
CA HIS A 24 9.89 -9.34 -0.91
C HIS A 24 10.22 -8.93 -2.35
N CYS A 25 10.42 -7.63 -2.59
CA CYS A 25 10.92 -7.10 -3.86
C CYS A 25 12.45 -7.03 -3.82
N THR A 26 13.10 -8.08 -4.29
CA THR A 26 14.56 -8.11 -4.46
C THR A 26 14.89 -8.67 -5.83
N THR A 27 15.78 -7.98 -6.54
CA THR A 27 16.30 -8.38 -7.84
C THR A 27 17.80 -8.65 -7.77
N GLU A 28 18.38 -9.20 -8.83
CA GLU A 28 19.83 -9.36 -8.95
C GLU A 28 20.55 -8.01 -9.19
N ASP A 29 19.82 -6.99 -9.65
CA ASP A 29 20.37 -5.67 -9.94
C ASP A 29 20.36 -4.76 -8.71
N SER A 30 21.55 -4.46 -8.19
CA SER A 30 21.75 -3.55 -7.06
C SER A 30 21.21 -2.14 -7.30
N TYR A 31 21.24 -1.63 -8.53
CA TYR A 31 20.69 -0.33 -8.88
C TYR A 31 19.16 -0.32 -8.75
N VAL A 32 18.50 -1.36 -9.25
CA VAL A 32 17.04 -1.54 -9.10
C VAL A 32 16.66 -1.68 -7.63
N ASN A 33 17.40 -2.46 -6.84
CA ASN A 33 17.15 -2.60 -5.40
C ASN A 33 17.28 -1.26 -4.65
N ARG A 34 18.22 -0.39 -5.04
CA ARG A 34 18.33 0.97 -4.48
C ARG A 34 17.11 1.83 -4.81
N LYS A 35 16.57 1.72 -6.03
CA LYS A 35 15.34 2.43 -6.42
C LYS A 35 14.13 1.92 -5.66
N ILE A 36 13.98 0.60 -5.51
CA ILE A 36 12.93 -0.02 -4.68
C ILE A 36 13.03 0.50 -3.24
N SER A 37 14.23 0.51 -2.66
CA SER A 37 14.47 1.05 -1.32
C SER A 37 14.11 2.53 -1.20
N SER A 38 14.42 3.34 -2.21
CA SER A 38 14.04 4.75 -2.25
C SER A 38 12.53 4.94 -2.23
N ILE A 39 11.78 4.16 -3.02
CA ILE A 39 10.31 4.20 -3.05
C ILE A 39 9.74 3.72 -1.71
N ALA A 40 10.26 2.62 -1.16
CA ALA A 40 9.83 2.09 0.12
C ALA A 40 9.97 3.10 1.26
N ASN A 41 11.05 3.90 1.27
CA ASN A 41 11.24 4.96 2.25
C ASN A 41 10.23 6.11 2.09
N SER A 42 9.88 6.50 0.86
CA SER A 42 8.81 7.47 0.62
C SER A 42 7.47 6.95 1.13
N PHE A 43 7.15 5.68 0.88
CA PHE A 43 5.95 5.03 1.40
C PHE A 43 5.96 4.94 2.93
N LEU A 44 7.10 4.65 3.55
CA LEU A 44 7.24 4.62 5.00
C LEU A 44 6.95 5.98 5.64
N SER A 45 7.37 7.08 5.00
CA SER A 45 7.05 8.43 5.46
C SER A 45 5.54 8.68 5.48
N ILE A 46 4.85 8.37 4.38
CA ILE A 46 3.40 8.54 4.25
C ILE A 46 2.64 7.62 5.24
N LYS A 47 3.08 6.36 5.38
CA LYS A 47 2.55 5.41 6.38
C LYS A 47 2.57 6.00 7.79
N ARG A 48 3.67 6.67 8.18
CA ARG A 48 3.78 7.32 9.50
C ARG A 48 2.77 8.46 9.66
N SER A 49 2.58 9.29 8.64
CA SER A 49 1.58 10.36 8.67
C SER A 49 0.15 9.81 8.77
N LEU A 50 -0.18 8.76 8.01
CA LEU A 50 -1.50 8.12 8.05
C LEU A 50 -1.76 7.43 9.40
N ALA A 51 -0.74 6.85 10.02
CA ALA A 51 -0.84 6.28 11.36
C ALA A 51 -1.20 7.36 12.40
N GLN A 52 -0.67 8.59 12.26
CA GLN A 52 -1.07 9.71 13.12
C GLN A 52 -2.55 10.07 12.93
N CYS A 53 -3.04 10.14 11.69
CA CYS A 53 -4.47 10.37 11.42
C CYS A 53 -5.36 9.30 12.04
N HIS A 54 -4.95 8.03 11.94
CA HIS A 54 -5.68 6.92 12.55
C HIS A 54 -5.70 7.03 14.08
N ASN A 55 -4.55 7.30 14.71
CA ASN A 55 -4.45 7.46 16.17
C ASN A 55 -5.23 8.66 16.70
N GLN A 56 -5.40 9.71 15.89
CA GLN A 56 -6.22 10.89 16.22
C GLN A 56 -7.72 10.68 15.93
N ASN A 57 -8.15 9.47 15.53
CA ASN A 57 -9.52 9.15 15.12
C ASN A 57 -10.05 10.04 13.98
N THR A 58 -9.18 10.65 13.18
CA THR A 58 -9.58 11.45 11.99
C THR A 58 -9.78 10.59 10.74
N CYS A 59 -9.49 9.30 10.85
CA CYS A 59 -9.61 8.30 9.80
C CYS A 59 -10.74 7.32 10.13
N LYS A 60 -11.89 7.41 9.44
CA LYS A 60 -12.99 6.47 9.68
C LYS A 60 -12.75 5.19 8.89
N CYS A 61 -12.75 4.06 9.58
CA CYS A 61 -12.75 2.73 8.96
C CYS A 61 -14.16 2.16 9.02
N GLY A 62 -14.72 1.86 7.85
CA GLY A 62 -16.03 1.21 7.72
C GLY A 62 -15.92 -0.10 6.97
N GLN A 63 -17.03 -0.83 6.92
CA GLN A 63 -17.11 -2.15 6.31
C GLN A 63 -16.66 -2.14 4.83
N GLU A 64 -17.02 -1.11 4.05
CA GLU A 64 -16.63 -1.01 2.64
C GLU A 64 -15.10 -0.94 2.48
N SER A 65 -14.41 -0.11 3.27
CA SER A 65 -12.94 -0.04 3.25
C SER A 65 -12.27 -1.35 3.65
N THR A 66 -12.80 -2.04 4.66
CA THR A 66 -12.27 -3.32 5.14
C THR A 66 -12.43 -4.41 4.09
N GLU A 67 -13.62 -4.61 3.55
CA GLU A 67 -13.90 -5.62 2.52
C GLU A 67 -13.06 -5.41 1.25
N LYS A 68 -12.91 -4.14 0.82
CA LYS A 68 -12.07 -3.82 -0.34
C LYS A 68 -10.61 -4.14 -0.09
N PHE A 69 -10.09 -3.85 1.10
CA PHE A 69 -8.72 -4.21 1.43
C PHE A 69 -8.54 -5.73 1.59
N GLU A 70 -9.53 -6.44 2.12
CA GLU A 70 -9.51 -7.90 2.20
C GLU A 70 -9.45 -8.55 0.81
N GLN A 71 -10.14 -7.99 -0.19
CA GLN A 71 -10.02 -8.44 -1.59
C GLN A 71 -8.59 -8.28 -2.11
N VAL A 72 -7.93 -7.15 -1.82
CA VAL A 72 -6.52 -6.94 -2.19
C VAL A 72 -5.63 -7.98 -1.53
N LEU A 73 -5.81 -8.24 -0.22
CA LEU A 73 -5.04 -9.24 0.51
C LEU A 73 -5.30 -10.66 0.00
N ALA A 74 -6.54 -11.01 -0.36
CA ALA A 74 -6.88 -12.31 -0.92
C ALA A 74 -6.18 -12.53 -2.27
N ASN A 75 -6.20 -11.53 -3.15
CA ASN A 75 -5.51 -11.57 -4.44
C ASN A 75 -4.00 -11.72 -4.26
N TYR A 76 -3.39 -11.00 -3.32
CA TYR A 76 -1.97 -11.13 -3.02
C TYR A 76 -1.61 -12.53 -2.49
N LYS A 77 -2.42 -13.07 -1.57
CA LYS A 77 -2.21 -14.41 -0.99
C LYS A 77 -2.45 -15.56 -2.00
N GLY A 78 -3.18 -15.30 -3.08
CA GLY A 78 -3.42 -16.27 -4.15
C GLY A 78 -2.20 -16.56 -5.03
N LEU A 79 -1.10 -15.82 -4.86
CA LEU A 79 0.14 -15.96 -5.62
C LEU A 79 1.31 -16.32 -4.70
N ASN A 80 2.40 -16.82 -5.28
CA ASN A 80 3.67 -16.92 -4.56
C ASN A 80 4.11 -15.54 -4.08
N VAL A 81 4.62 -15.43 -2.84
CA VAL A 81 4.97 -14.16 -2.19
C VAL A 81 5.85 -13.25 -3.05
N THR A 82 6.88 -13.79 -3.71
CA THR A 82 7.78 -12.98 -4.56
C THR A 82 7.06 -12.52 -5.82
N SER A 83 6.32 -13.39 -6.50
CA SER A 83 5.52 -13.02 -7.68
C SER A 83 4.44 -12.00 -7.34
N ALA A 84 3.77 -12.16 -6.20
CA ALA A 84 2.76 -11.26 -5.68
C ALA A 84 3.36 -9.87 -5.40
N ALA A 85 4.52 -9.83 -4.74
CA ALA A 85 5.23 -8.59 -4.45
C ALA A 85 5.66 -7.86 -5.74
N MET A 86 6.26 -8.57 -6.70
CA MET A 86 6.65 -7.96 -7.98
C MET A 86 5.45 -7.47 -8.79
N LYS A 87 4.34 -8.21 -8.79
CA LYS A 87 3.08 -7.77 -9.42
C LYS A 87 2.55 -6.49 -8.75
N SER A 88 2.45 -6.47 -7.41
CA SER A 88 2.00 -5.28 -6.69
C SER A 88 2.94 -4.09 -6.87
N LEU A 89 4.25 -4.31 -6.95
CA LEU A 89 5.21 -3.26 -7.29
C LEU A 89 4.94 -2.66 -8.67
N GLY A 90 4.57 -3.49 -9.64
CA GLY A 90 4.18 -3.06 -10.98
C GLY A 90 2.84 -2.32 -11.06
N GLU A 91 1.99 -2.41 -10.03
CA GLU A 91 0.69 -1.72 -9.92
C GLU A 91 0.77 -0.44 -9.08
N LEU A 92 1.99 0.03 -8.78
CA LEU A 92 2.20 1.26 -8.03
C LEU A 92 1.61 2.47 -8.71
N ASP A 93 1.68 2.54 -10.04
CA ASP A 93 1.09 3.61 -10.85
C ASP A 93 -0.42 3.72 -10.62
N ILE A 94 -1.13 2.59 -10.56
CA ILE A 94 -2.57 2.53 -10.27
C ILE A 94 -2.87 3.11 -8.88
N LEU A 95 -2.06 2.76 -7.87
CA LEU A 95 -2.21 3.29 -6.52
C LEU A 95 -1.98 4.81 -6.48
N LEU A 96 -0.91 5.28 -7.13
CA LEU A 96 -0.57 6.71 -7.18
C LEU A 96 -1.65 7.53 -7.90
N ASP A 97 -2.12 7.06 -9.05
CA ASP A 97 -3.22 7.67 -9.81
C ASP A 97 -4.52 7.73 -9.01
N TRP A 98 -4.85 6.65 -8.29
CA TRP A 98 -6.04 6.62 -7.43
C TRP A 98 -5.96 7.63 -6.27
N MET A 99 -4.77 7.85 -5.71
CA MET A 99 -4.56 8.87 -4.67
C MET A 99 -4.69 10.28 -5.23
N GLU A 100 -4.13 10.56 -6.41
CA GLU A 100 -4.20 11.87 -7.05
C GLU A 100 -5.65 12.23 -7.43
N LYS A 101 -6.41 11.27 -7.97
CA LYS A 101 -7.84 11.45 -8.28
C LYS A 101 -8.74 11.52 -7.05
N SER A 102 -8.21 11.23 -5.87
CA SER A 102 -8.98 11.21 -4.63
C SER A 102 -9.07 12.58 -3.93
N HIS A 103 -8.45 13.61 -4.50
CA HIS A 103 -8.61 15.03 -4.13
C HIS A 103 -10.04 15.55 -4.33
#